data_AF-A0A434UP56-F1
#
_entry.id   AF-A0A434UP56-F1
#
_cell.length_a   1.000
_cell.length_b   1.000
_cell.length_c   1.000
_cell.angle_alpha   90.00
_cell.angle_beta   90.00
_cell.angle_gamma   90.00
#
_symmetry.space_group_name_H-M   'P 1'
#
loop_
_entity.id
_entity.type
_entity.pdbx_description
1 polymer ?
#
loop_
_entity_poly.entity_id
_entity_poly.type
_entity_poly.pdbx_seq_one_letter_code
_entity_poly.pdbx_strand_id
1 'polypeptide(L)'
;MDWSRCLPEKLQHVLILAHPGHELRIHHWLELKKPRIYLLTDGSGGRHSARTQYSRDVVEAAGATAGAVFGDIPDSAWYKALLARDFVVFADVLERISVDVSDMQDVQIVSDAVDGYNPMHDLAYAFGNALNGMLQSIRPGHKQLCTAAVPNVPGLVEVDIQLDSAARARKMAAVKAYTPLADEARQILERDPRCFDRELLISQHFDWDTPWTPEWERIGRERVANKVYDRCITYWENVQPLAQQLLSGNDRNHT
;
A
#
# COMPACT_ATOMS: atom_id res chain seq x y z
N MET A 1 -12.12 45.15 5.38
CA MET A 1 -11.98 43.85 6.09
C MET A 1 -12.21 42.78 5.05
N ASP A 2 -11.13 42.13 4.66
CA ASP A 2 -11.13 41.09 3.63
C ASP A 2 -11.72 39.80 4.23
N TRP A 3 -12.85 39.36 3.68
CA TRP A 3 -13.56 38.16 4.10
C TRP A 3 -13.12 36.92 3.33
N SER A 4 -12.00 36.97 2.60
CA SER A 4 -11.30 35.78 2.11
C SER A 4 -10.61 35.01 3.25
N ARG A 5 -11.36 34.79 4.35
CA ARG A 5 -11.07 33.79 5.36
C ARG A 5 -10.81 32.49 4.62
N CYS A 6 -9.55 32.04 4.67
CA CYS A 6 -9.09 30.75 4.23
C CYS A 6 -10.18 29.70 4.49
N LEU A 7 -10.79 29.20 3.41
CA LEU A 7 -11.48 27.93 3.51
C LEU A 7 -10.43 26.96 4.05
N PRO A 8 -10.73 26.17 5.10
CA PRO A 8 -9.79 25.17 5.57
C PRO A 8 -9.40 24.31 4.37
N GLU A 9 -8.10 24.12 4.18
CA GLU A 9 -7.65 23.29 3.07
C GLU A 9 -8.31 21.92 3.17
N LYS A 10 -8.81 21.44 2.03
CA LYS A 10 -9.53 20.18 1.97
C LYS A 10 -8.54 19.06 2.27
N LEU A 11 -8.83 18.24 3.28
CA LEU A 11 -8.06 17.02 3.59
C LEU A 11 -7.77 16.22 2.31
N GLN A 12 -6.49 16.12 1.98
CA GLN A 12 -5.96 15.33 0.87
C GLN A 12 -5.68 13.92 1.35
N HIS A 13 -5.76 12.95 0.45
CA HIS A 13 -5.58 11.55 0.77
C HIS A 13 -4.45 10.99 -0.09
N VAL A 14 -3.53 10.29 0.55
CA VAL A 14 -2.43 9.58 -0.09
C VAL A 14 -2.61 8.09 0.18
N LEU A 15 -2.47 7.28 -0.86
CA LEU A 15 -2.58 5.82 -0.76
C LEU A 15 -1.30 5.16 -1.29
N ILE A 16 -0.62 4.36 -0.48
CA ILE A 16 0.61 3.65 -0.85
C ILE A 16 0.38 2.14 -0.79
N LEU A 17 0.38 1.49 -1.95
CA LEU A 17 0.13 0.05 -2.06
C LEU A 17 1.34 -0.66 -2.64
N ALA A 18 1.57 -1.88 -2.18
CA ALA A 18 2.61 -2.76 -2.71
C ALA A 18 2.34 -3.09 -4.17
N HIS A 19 1.12 -3.52 -4.50
CA HIS A 19 0.81 -4.11 -5.81
C HIS A 19 -0.43 -3.50 -6.48
N PRO A 20 -0.42 -3.39 -7.82
CA PRO A 20 -1.61 -3.21 -8.63
C PRO A 20 -2.72 -4.21 -8.27
N GLY A 21 -3.95 -3.70 -8.14
CA GLY A 21 -5.15 -4.45 -7.80
C GLY A 21 -5.49 -4.46 -6.31
N HIS A 22 -4.60 -3.96 -5.44
CA HIS A 22 -4.91 -3.77 -4.03
C HIS A 22 -5.97 -2.69 -3.81
N GLU A 23 -5.97 -1.66 -4.66
CA GLU A 23 -6.93 -0.57 -4.64
C GLU A 23 -8.38 -1.05 -4.81
N LEU A 24 -8.60 -2.19 -5.47
CA LEU A 24 -9.93 -2.80 -5.61
C LEU A 24 -10.55 -3.18 -4.26
N ARG A 25 -9.76 -3.41 -3.21
CA ARG A 25 -10.26 -3.74 -1.86
C ARG A 25 -11.04 -2.58 -1.25
N ILE A 26 -10.65 -1.36 -1.58
CA ILE A 26 -11.19 -0.11 -1.05
C ILE A 26 -11.71 0.79 -2.20
N HIS A 27 -12.24 0.17 -3.26
CA HIS A 27 -12.68 0.86 -4.48
C HIS A 27 -13.67 2.01 -4.20
N HIS A 28 -14.67 1.81 -3.35
CA HIS A 28 -15.62 2.88 -3.06
C HIS A 28 -14.98 4.01 -2.25
N TRP A 29 -14.03 3.71 -1.36
CA TRP A 29 -13.20 4.73 -0.72
C TRP A 29 -12.40 5.56 -1.73
N LEU A 30 -11.87 4.95 -2.80
CA LEU A 30 -11.23 5.70 -3.89
C LEU A 30 -12.21 6.71 -4.52
N GLU A 31 -13.44 6.28 -4.82
CA GLU A 31 -14.47 7.17 -5.41
C GLU A 31 -14.80 8.35 -4.49
N LEU A 32 -14.85 8.11 -3.17
CA LEU A 32 -15.20 9.11 -2.16
C LEU A 32 -14.06 10.08 -1.88
N LYS A 33 -12.82 9.57 -1.77
CA LYS A 33 -11.67 10.34 -1.28
C LYS A 33 -10.76 10.85 -2.38
N LYS A 34 -10.77 10.21 -3.55
CA LYS A 34 -9.98 10.57 -4.73
C LYS A 34 -8.50 10.78 -4.38
N PRO A 35 -7.86 9.78 -3.77
CA PRO A 35 -6.48 9.91 -3.30
C PRO A 35 -5.49 10.12 -4.45
N ARG A 36 -4.29 10.60 -4.10
CA ARG A 36 -3.09 10.37 -4.91
C ARG A 36 -2.51 9.00 -4.53
N ILE A 37 -2.32 8.13 -5.52
CA ILE A 37 -2.02 6.70 -5.31
C ILE A 37 -0.62 6.40 -5.79
N TYR A 38 0.13 5.66 -4.97
CA TYR A 38 1.46 5.16 -5.28
C TYR A 38 1.43 3.64 -5.27
N LEU A 39 1.97 3.04 -6.33
CA LEU A 39 2.11 1.59 -6.45
C LEU A 39 3.60 1.27 -6.46
N LEU A 40 4.09 0.58 -5.43
CA LEU A 40 5.53 0.32 -5.29
C LEU A 40 6.04 -0.60 -6.40
N THR A 41 5.26 -1.63 -6.75
CA THR A 41 5.63 -2.65 -7.73
C THR A 41 4.73 -2.62 -8.97
N ASP A 42 5.16 -3.25 -10.05
CA ASP A 42 4.32 -3.50 -11.24
C ASP A 42 3.36 -4.70 -11.07
N GLY A 43 3.46 -5.42 -9.95
CA GLY A 43 2.65 -6.59 -9.62
C GLY A 43 2.85 -7.79 -10.54
N SER A 44 3.95 -7.87 -11.29
CA SER A 44 4.20 -8.93 -12.27
C SER A 44 4.39 -10.33 -11.67
N GLY A 45 4.80 -10.40 -10.40
CA GLY A 45 5.04 -11.62 -9.64
C GLY A 45 5.88 -12.64 -10.41
N GLY A 46 5.58 -13.92 -10.20
CA GLY A 46 6.18 -15.03 -10.95
C GLY A 46 5.66 -15.19 -12.39
N ARG A 47 4.70 -14.36 -12.84
CA ARG A 47 4.13 -14.42 -14.19
C ARG A 47 4.79 -13.42 -15.15
N HIS A 48 5.66 -12.53 -14.66
CA HIS A 48 6.41 -11.54 -15.43
C HIS A 48 5.56 -10.62 -16.32
N SER A 49 4.25 -10.47 -16.02
CA SER A 49 3.35 -9.57 -16.73
C SER A 49 2.89 -8.47 -15.79
N ALA A 50 3.34 -7.23 -16.05
CA ALA A 50 2.91 -6.06 -15.31
C ALA A 50 1.37 -5.91 -15.32
N ARG A 51 0.81 -5.45 -14.20
CA ARG A 51 -0.62 -5.20 -14.03
C ARG A 51 -0.95 -3.71 -13.93
N THR A 52 0.04 -2.84 -14.05
CA THR A 52 -0.03 -1.40 -13.83
C THR A 52 -1.11 -0.69 -14.65
N GLN A 53 -1.33 -1.08 -15.92
CA GLN A 53 -2.35 -0.44 -16.76
C GLN A 53 -3.77 -0.65 -16.20
N TYR A 54 -4.08 -1.84 -15.67
CA TYR A 54 -5.38 -2.12 -15.08
C TYR A 54 -5.65 -1.23 -13.87
N SER A 55 -4.63 -1.05 -13.02
CA SER A 55 -4.76 -0.12 -11.89
C SER A 55 -4.89 1.32 -12.34
N ARG A 56 -4.18 1.75 -13.39
CA ARG A 56 -4.35 3.09 -13.95
C ARG A 56 -5.80 3.34 -14.36
N ASP A 57 -6.40 2.41 -15.09
CA ASP A 57 -7.78 2.52 -15.55
C ASP A 57 -8.77 2.60 -14.37
N VAL A 58 -8.58 1.79 -13.33
CA VAL A 58 -9.39 1.81 -12.10
C VAL A 58 -9.25 3.15 -11.36
N VAL A 59 -8.02 3.62 -11.20
CA VAL A 59 -7.71 4.87 -10.49
C VAL A 59 -8.32 6.07 -11.19
N GLU A 60 -8.16 6.17 -12.51
CA GLU A 60 -8.71 7.26 -13.31
C GLU A 60 -10.25 7.22 -13.34
N ALA A 61 -10.85 6.03 -13.45
CA ALA A 61 -12.31 5.86 -13.41
C ALA A 61 -12.92 6.26 -12.06
N ALA A 62 -12.21 6.04 -10.94
CA ALA A 62 -12.63 6.49 -9.62
C ALA A 62 -12.43 8.01 -9.40
N GLY A 63 -11.78 8.71 -10.33
CA GLY A 63 -11.41 10.11 -10.20
C GLY A 63 -10.26 10.37 -9.23
N ALA A 64 -9.50 9.33 -8.88
CA ALA A 64 -8.25 9.41 -8.15
C ALA A 64 -7.09 9.72 -9.12
N THR A 65 -5.86 9.87 -8.61
CA THR A 65 -4.70 10.22 -9.44
C THR A 65 -3.52 9.28 -9.17
N ALA A 66 -2.79 8.92 -10.23
CA ALA A 66 -1.49 8.26 -10.09
C ALA A 66 -0.44 9.27 -9.61
N GLY A 67 0.33 8.90 -8.59
CA GLY A 67 1.46 9.68 -8.09
C GLY A 67 2.75 9.40 -8.86
N ALA A 68 3.84 10.02 -8.41
CA ALA A 68 5.17 9.94 -9.03
C ALA A 68 5.80 8.53 -9.05
N VAL A 69 5.26 7.57 -8.30
CA VAL A 69 5.66 6.15 -8.29
C VAL A 69 4.43 5.31 -8.54
N PHE A 70 4.29 4.74 -9.74
CA PHE A 70 3.07 4.03 -10.11
C PHE A 70 3.37 2.75 -10.88
N GLY A 71 3.98 1.78 -10.19
CA GLY A 71 4.21 0.44 -10.71
C GLY A 71 5.24 0.38 -11.84
N ASP A 72 6.26 1.24 -11.77
CA ASP A 72 7.36 1.29 -12.73
C ASP A 72 8.45 0.24 -12.45
N ILE A 73 8.50 -0.29 -11.22
CA ILE A 73 9.55 -1.20 -10.76
C ILE A 73 9.00 -2.63 -10.70
N PRO A 74 9.60 -3.60 -11.41
CA PRO A 74 9.14 -4.98 -11.37
C PRO A 74 9.27 -5.64 -10.01
N ASP A 75 8.34 -6.55 -9.68
CA ASP A 75 8.45 -7.38 -8.46
C ASP A 75 9.81 -8.07 -8.33
N SER A 76 10.38 -8.52 -9.46
CA SER A 76 11.71 -9.15 -9.47
C SER A 76 12.87 -8.20 -9.13
N ALA A 77 12.73 -6.91 -9.42
CA ALA A 77 13.73 -5.89 -9.07
C ALA A 77 13.66 -5.58 -7.56
N TRP A 78 12.45 -5.44 -7.01
CA TRP A 78 12.24 -5.32 -5.56
C TRP A 78 12.77 -6.52 -4.79
N TYR A 79 12.50 -7.73 -5.29
CA TYR A 79 13.02 -8.96 -4.70
C TYR A 79 14.55 -8.98 -4.64
N LYS A 80 15.22 -8.54 -5.71
CA LYS A 80 16.70 -8.40 -5.73
C LYS A 80 17.17 -7.33 -4.74
N ALA A 81 16.51 -6.17 -4.70
CA ALA A 81 16.84 -5.09 -3.77
C ALA A 81 16.69 -5.54 -2.31
N LEU A 82 15.64 -6.30 -1.98
CA LEU A 82 15.42 -6.91 -0.67
C LEU A 82 16.54 -7.87 -0.27
N LEU A 83 16.90 -8.78 -1.17
CA LEU A 83 18.00 -9.73 -0.92
C LEU A 83 19.35 -9.03 -0.75
N ALA A 84 19.58 -7.94 -1.48
CA ALA A 84 20.80 -7.14 -1.40
C ALA A 84 20.81 -6.16 -0.22
N ARG A 85 19.65 -5.89 0.40
CA ARG A 85 19.43 -4.74 1.30
C ARG A 85 19.86 -3.43 0.66
N ASP A 86 19.45 -3.24 -0.59
CA ASP A 86 19.80 -2.04 -1.35
C ASP A 86 18.97 -0.86 -0.87
N PHE A 87 19.42 -0.20 0.21
CA PHE A 87 18.74 0.93 0.82
C PHE A 87 18.53 2.11 -0.12
N VAL A 88 19.37 2.25 -1.16
CA VAL A 88 19.29 3.35 -2.12
C VAL A 88 17.98 3.27 -2.91
N VAL A 89 17.62 2.08 -3.40
CA VAL A 89 16.36 1.88 -4.14
C VAL A 89 15.13 2.27 -3.30
N PHE A 90 15.13 1.94 -2.00
CA PHE A 90 14.03 2.27 -1.10
C PHE A 90 13.98 3.77 -0.77
N ALA A 91 15.14 4.38 -0.50
CA ALA A 91 15.25 5.80 -0.22
C ALA A 91 14.82 6.65 -1.43
N ASP A 92 15.27 6.31 -2.64
CA ASP A 92 14.92 7.01 -3.87
C ASP A 92 13.40 6.99 -4.12
N VAL A 93 12.74 5.86 -3.83
CA VAL A 93 11.29 5.74 -3.96
C VAL A 93 10.57 6.61 -2.91
N LEU A 94 11.02 6.59 -1.65
CA LEU A 94 10.45 7.44 -0.60
C LEU A 94 10.66 8.93 -0.93
N GLU A 95 11.83 9.32 -1.43
CA GLU A 95 12.13 10.68 -1.85
C GLU A 95 11.17 11.13 -2.95
N ARG A 96 11.00 10.34 -4.01
CA ARG A 96 10.04 10.65 -5.10
C ARG A 96 8.61 10.85 -4.57
N ILE A 97 8.16 10.01 -3.65
CA ILE A 97 6.83 10.15 -3.03
C ILE A 97 6.76 11.44 -2.20
N SER A 98 7.75 11.70 -1.36
CA SER A 98 7.77 12.87 -0.48
C SER A 98 7.82 14.20 -1.23
N VAL A 99 8.62 14.27 -2.31
CA VAL A 99 8.67 15.44 -3.20
C VAL A 99 7.30 15.67 -3.86
N ASP A 100 6.66 14.61 -4.34
CA ASP A 100 5.37 14.70 -5.03
C ASP A 100 4.24 15.21 -4.11
N VAL A 101 4.29 14.90 -2.80
CA VAL A 101 3.29 15.38 -1.83
C VAL A 101 3.70 16.65 -1.05
N SER A 102 4.85 17.25 -1.38
CA SER A 102 5.45 18.35 -0.60
C SER A 102 4.58 19.61 -0.50
N ASP A 103 3.71 19.86 -1.49
CA ASP A 103 2.82 21.01 -1.57
C ASP A 103 1.48 20.82 -0.84
N MET A 104 1.15 19.59 -0.44
CA MET A 104 -0.08 19.27 0.26
C MET A 104 -0.02 19.76 1.71
N GLN A 105 -1.03 20.45 2.25
CA GLN A 105 -1.00 20.95 3.64
C GLN A 105 -1.68 20.07 4.68
N ASP A 106 -2.74 19.34 4.32
CA ASP A 106 -3.46 18.45 5.22
C ASP A 106 -3.65 17.08 4.55
N VAL A 107 -3.00 16.04 5.09
CA VAL A 107 -2.84 14.74 4.40
C VAL A 107 -3.17 13.58 5.32
N GLN A 108 -4.13 12.76 4.91
CA GLN A 108 -4.37 11.43 5.46
C GLN A 108 -3.60 10.40 4.63
N ILE A 109 -2.64 9.71 5.24
CA ILE A 109 -1.93 8.58 4.62
C ILE A 109 -2.70 7.28 4.88
N VAL A 110 -2.87 6.51 3.81
CA VAL A 110 -3.34 5.14 3.83
C VAL A 110 -2.28 4.26 3.16
N SER A 111 -1.99 3.08 3.68
CA SER A 111 -1.10 2.10 3.04
C SER A 111 -1.66 0.69 3.05
N ASP A 112 -0.96 -0.28 2.47
CA ASP A 112 -1.15 -1.66 2.89
C ASP A 112 -0.77 -1.81 4.38
N ALA A 113 -1.45 -2.73 5.07
CA ALA A 113 -1.12 -3.14 6.42
C ALA A 113 0.06 -4.11 6.45
N VAL A 114 0.76 -4.19 7.59
CA VAL A 114 1.62 -5.33 7.90
C VAL A 114 0.73 -6.55 8.11
N ASP A 115 0.81 -7.49 7.18
CA ASP A 115 -0.09 -8.64 7.10
C ASP A 115 0.63 -9.99 7.05
N GLY A 116 1.96 -9.97 6.88
CA GLY A 116 2.78 -11.18 6.85
C GLY A 116 2.55 -12.07 5.63
N TYR A 117 1.78 -11.62 4.64
CA TYR A 117 1.51 -12.36 3.41
C TYR A 117 2.53 -12.09 2.30
N ASN A 118 3.08 -10.88 2.24
CA ASN A 118 4.13 -10.51 1.29
C ASN A 118 5.03 -9.41 1.87
N PRO A 119 6.37 -9.50 1.74
CA PRO A 119 7.27 -8.51 2.30
C PRO A 119 7.04 -7.09 1.78
N MET A 120 6.54 -6.92 0.55
CA MET A 120 6.24 -5.60 0.01
C MET A 120 4.98 -4.97 0.61
N HIS A 121 4.02 -5.76 1.11
CA HIS A 121 2.86 -5.21 1.85
C HIS A 121 3.36 -4.59 3.17
N ASP A 122 4.16 -5.36 3.90
CA ASP A 122 4.75 -4.94 5.16
C ASP A 122 5.65 -3.70 4.96
N LEU A 123 6.38 -3.62 3.84
CA LEU A 123 7.20 -2.44 3.52
C LEU A 123 6.35 -1.26 3.03
N ALA A 124 5.21 -1.45 2.38
CA ALA A 124 4.28 -0.36 2.06
C ALA A 124 3.76 0.31 3.34
N TYR A 125 3.53 -0.46 4.41
CA TYR A 125 3.29 0.12 5.74
C TYR A 125 4.46 0.98 6.22
N ALA A 126 5.71 0.50 6.09
CA ALA A 126 6.90 1.26 6.47
C ALA A 126 7.06 2.56 5.64
N PHE A 127 6.81 2.53 4.33
CA PHE A 127 6.79 3.73 3.48
C PHE A 127 5.73 4.73 3.95
N GLY A 128 4.51 4.25 4.23
CA GLY A 128 3.44 5.09 4.76
C GLY A 128 3.80 5.71 6.11
N ASN A 129 4.45 4.96 6.99
CA ASN A 129 4.85 5.42 8.31
C ASN A 129 5.98 6.45 8.23
N ALA A 130 7.00 6.18 7.41
CA ALA A 130 8.09 7.11 7.16
C ALA A 130 7.57 8.43 6.59
N LEU A 131 6.74 8.39 5.54
CA LEU A 131 6.14 9.59 4.96
C LEU A 131 5.28 10.35 5.99
N ASN A 132 4.51 9.63 6.81
CA ASN A 132 3.71 10.25 7.86
C ASN A 132 4.57 10.99 8.89
N GLY A 133 5.68 10.39 9.31
CA GLY A 133 6.67 11.03 10.18
C GLY A 133 7.27 12.30 9.57
N MET A 134 7.65 12.25 8.28
CA MET A 134 8.16 13.44 7.57
C MET A 134 7.14 14.58 7.57
N LEU A 135 5.89 14.29 7.23
CA LEU A 135 4.84 15.31 7.19
C LEU A 135 4.50 15.82 8.61
N GLN A 136 4.52 14.95 9.62
CA GLN A 136 4.23 15.33 11.01
C GLN A 136 5.32 16.19 11.66
N SER A 137 6.57 16.06 11.23
CA SER A 137 7.66 16.93 11.71
C SER A 137 7.43 18.42 11.37
N ILE A 138 6.60 18.68 10.36
CA ILE A 138 6.32 20.03 9.84
C ILE A 138 4.98 20.56 10.38
N ARG A 139 4.04 19.68 10.75
CA ARG A 139 2.65 20.04 11.11
C ARG A 139 1.95 18.96 11.93
N PRO A 140 0.87 19.27 12.68
CA PRO A 140 0.00 18.26 13.24
C PRO A 140 -0.53 17.34 12.12
N GLY A 141 -0.26 16.05 12.19
CA GLY A 141 -0.68 15.09 11.18
C GLY A 141 -1.69 14.07 11.68
N HIS A 142 -2.17 13.26 10.75
CA HIS A 142 -3.13 12.20 11.03
C HIS A 142 -2.40 10.89 11.32
N LYS A 143 -3.01 10.03 12.12
CA LYS A 143 -2.54 8.63 12.22
C LYS A 143 -2.65 7.98 10.85
N GLN A 144 -1.64 7.19 10.48
CA GLN A 144 -1.69 6.35 9.28
C GLN A 144 -2.84 5.34 9.42
N LEU A 145 -3.60 5.16 8.35
CA LEU A 145 -4.56 4.08 8.21
C LEU A 145 -4.03 3.03 7.24
N CYS A 146 -4.60 1.83 7.28
CA CYS A 146 -4.13 0.71 6.48
C CYS A 146 -5.31 -0.06 5.88
N THR A 147 -5.12 -0.58 4.66
CA THR A 147 -5.97 -1.60 4.07
C THR A 147 -5.27 -2.96 4.16
N ALA A 148 -6.00 -4.01 4.53
CA ALA A 148 -5.45 -5.34 4.72
C ALA A 148 -5.64 -6.21 3.47
N ALA A 149 -4.59 -6.88 3.00
CA ALA A 149 -4.72 -7.76 1.84
C ALA A 149 -5.34 -9.13 2.18
N VAL A 150 -5.27 -9.52 3.46
CA VAL A 150 -5.76 -10.78 4.05
C VAL A 150 -6.70 -10.50 5.23
N PRO A 151 -7.59 -11.45 5.61
CA PRO A 151 -8.48 -11.26 6.76
C PRO A 151 -7.72 -11.32 8.10
N ASN A 152 -8.35 -10.78 9.16
CA ASN A 152 -7.90 -10.85 10.55
C ASN A 152 -6.52 -10.20 10.83
N VAL A 153 -6.11 -9.25 10.00
CA VAL A 153 -4.92 -8.43 10.28
C VAL A 153 -5.16 -7.59 11.55
N PRO A 154 -4.22 -7.59 12.53
CA PRO A 154 -4.37 -6.80 13.75
C PRO A 154 -4.47 -5.30 13.47
N GLY A 155 -5.45 -4.64 14.10
CA GLY A 155 -5.63 -3.20 14.07
C GLY A 155 -7.01 -2.78 14.59
N LEU A 156 -7.18 -1.50 14.89
CA LEU A 156 -8.47 -0.92 15.25
C LEU A 156 -9.17 -0.45 13.97
N VAL A 157 -10.43 -0.84 13.76
CA VAL A 157 -11.22 -0.33 12.62
C VAL A 157 -11.54 1.15 12.85
N GLU A 158 -11.03 2.01 11.97
CA GLU A 158 -11.23 3.46 12.02
C GLU A 158 -12.21 3.94 10.95
N VAL A 159 -12.25 3.23 9.82
CA VAL A 159 -13.18 3.49 8.73
C VAL A 159 -13.89 2.18 8.39
N ASP A 160 -15.21 2.26 8.35
CA ASP A 160 -16.10 1.17 7.98
C ASP A 160 -17.15 1.70 7.01
N ILE A 161 -16.99 1.37 5.74
CA ILE A 161 -17.89 1.81 4.68
C ILE A 161 -18.75 0.63 4.27
N GLN A 162 -20.03 0.72 4.58
CA GLN A 162 -21.06 -0.17 4.04
C GLN A 162 -21.41 0.28 2.62
N LEU A 163 -21.23 -0.59 1.63
CA LEU A 163 -21.55 -0.28 0.24
C LEU A 163 -23.04 -0.45 0.01
N ASP A 164 -23.66 0.56 -0.60
CA ASP A 164 -24.99 0.43 -1.18
C ASP A 164 -24.95 -0.43 -2.47
N SER A 165 -26.12 -0.73 -3.02
CA SER A 165 -26.23 -1.57 -4.21
C SER A 165 -25.51 -0.97 -5.43
N ALA A 166 -25.47 0.36 -5.56
CA ALA A 166 -24.84 1.05 -6.68
C ALA A 166 -23.31 1.05 -6.56
N ALA A 167 -22.78 1.37 -5.38
CA ALA A 167 -21.36 1.30 -5.05
C ALA A 167 -20.82 -0.12 -5.20
N ARG A 168 -21.55 -1.11 -4.66
CA ARG A 168 -21.22 -2.53 -4.81
C ARG A 168 -21.19 -2.95 -6.29
N ALA A 169 -22.18 -2.53 -7.08
CA ALA A 169 -22.21 -2.83 -8.51
C ALA A 169 -21.00 -2.25 -9.26
N ARG A 170 -20.59 -1.01 -8.96
CA ARG A 170 -19.40 -0.39 -9.57
C ARG A 170 -18.11 -1.09 -9.16
N LYS A 171 -17.94 -1.42 -7.87
CA LYS A 171 -16.80 -2.22 -7.37
C LYS A 171 -16.71 -3.56 -8.08
N MET A 172 -17.83 -4.28 -8.19
CA MET A 172 -17.87 -5.56 -8.90
C MET A 172 -17.53 -5.42 -10.39
N ALA A 173 -17.97 -4.34 -11.05
CA ALA A 173 -17.63 -4.06 -12.43
C ALA A 173 -16.13 -3.81 -12.59
N ALA A 174 -15.51 -3.02 -11.71
CA ALA A 174 -14.07 -2.77 -11.70
C ALA A 174 -13.26 -4.05 -11.49
N VAL A 175 -13.66 -4.89 -10.52
CA VAL A 175 -13.05 -6.20 -10.27
C VAL A 175 -13.15 -7.11 -11.49
N LYS A 176 -14.30 -7.14 -12.17
CA LYS A 176 -14.52 -7.95 -13.37
C LYS A 176 -13.68 -7.46 -14.56
N ALA A 177 -13.51 -6.15 -14.71
CA ALA A 177 -12.68 -5.54 -15.75
C ALA A 177 -11.18 -5.77 -15.52
N TYR A 178 -10.77 -5.99 -14.26
CA TYR A 178 -9.39 -6.32 -13.90
C TYR A 178 -9.06 -7.78 -14.24
N THR A 179 -8.86 -8.08 -15.53
CA THR A 179 -8.76 -9.47 -16.01
C THR A 179 -7.70 -10.33 -15.33
N PRO A 180 -6.51 -9.83 -14.92
CA PRO A 180 -5.53 -10.65 -14.21
C PRO A 180 -6.02 -11.16 -12.84
N LEU A 181 -6.97 -10.47 -12.20
CA LEU A 181 -7.53 -10.83 -10.89
C LEU A 181 -8.99 -11.29 -10.94
N ALA A 182 -9.64 -11.20 -12.10
CA ALA A 182 -11.06 -11.49 -12.25
C ALA A 182 -11.43 -12.92 -11.83
N ASP A 183 -10.55 -13.89 -12.11
CA ASP A 183 -10.77 -15.30 -11.73
C ASP A 183 -10.64 -15.53 -10.22
N GLU A 184 -9.60 -14.98 -9.60
CA GLU A 184 -9.38 -15.06 -8.15
C GLU A 184 -10.52 -14.37 -7.38
N ALA A 185 -10.90 -13.18 -7.84
CA ALA A 185 -12.00 -12.43 -7.24
C ALA A 185 -13.36 -13.14 -7.41
N ARG A 186 -13.59 -13.83 -8.54
CA ARG A 186 -14.80 -14.66 -8.72
C ARG A 186 -14.84 -15.80 -7.72
N GLN A 187 -13.73 -16.48 -7.48
CA GLN A 187 -13.66 -17.58 -6.51
C GLN A 187 -13.90 -17.10 -5.07
N ILE A 188 -13.41 -15.91 -4.72
CA ILE A 188 -13.69 -15.29 -3.40
C ILE A 188 -15.19 -14.97 -3.29
N LEU A 189 -15.79 -14.36 -4.32
CA LEU A 189 -17.22 -14.04 -4.38
C LEU A 189 -18.12 -15.28 -4.25
N GLU A 190 -17.75 -16.38 -4.90
CA GLU A 190 -18.51 -17.63 -4.84
C GLU A 190 -18.50 -18.22 -3.41
N ARG A 191 -17.41 -18.04 -2.68
CA ARG A 191 -17.26 -18.51 -1.29
C ARG A 191 -17.91 -17.57 -0.27
N ASP A 192 -17.81 -16.26 -0.51
CA ASP A 192 -18.44 -15.24 0.31
C ASP A 192 -19.07 -14.15 -0.58
N PRO A 193 -20.38 -14.25 -0.87
CA PRO A 193 -21.08 -13.27 -1.70
C PRO A 193 -21.08 -11.84 -1.12
N ARG A 194 -20.76 -11.69 0.18
CA ARG A 194 -20.74 -10.41 0.90
C ARG A 194 -19.35 -9.83 1.08
N CYS A 195 -18.30 -10.47 0.54
CA CYS A 195 -16.92 -10.01 0.69
C CYS A 195 -16.66 -8.60 0.11
N PHE A 196 -17.57 -8.09 -0.73
CA PHE A 196 -17.52 -6.75 -1.29
C PHE A 196 -18.56 -5.78 -0.71
N ASP A 197 -19.30 -6.18 0.32
CA ASP A 197 -20.33 -5.33 0.91
C ASP A 197 -19.72 -4.25 1.80
N ARG A 198 -18.47 -4.43 2.25
CA ARG A 198 -17.80 -3.53 3.17
C ARG A 198 -16.38 -3.22 2.74
N GLU A 199 -15.93 -2.03 3.10
CA GLU A 199 -14.55 -1.58 2.96
C GLU A 199 -14.06 -1.04 4.30
N LEU A 200 -12.92 -1.55 4.74
CA LEU A 200 -12.36 -1.26 6.05
C LEU A 200 -11.00 -0.61 5.90
N LEU A 201 -10.75 0.43 6.71
CA LEU A 201 -9.40 0.89 7.01
C LEU A 201 -9.15 0.79 8.51
N ILE A 202 -7.97 0.28 8.86
CA ILE A 202 -7.56 0.07 10.24
C ILE A 202 -6.43 1.03 10.62
N SER A 203 -6.37 1.47 11.86
CA SER A 203 -5.11 1.94 12.44
C SER A 203 -4.34 0.73 12.97
N GLN A 204 -3.06 0.64 12.61
CA GLN A 204 -2.19 -0.46 13.00
C GLN A 204 -0.91 0.11 13.61
N HIS A 205 -0.48 -0.51 14.70
CA HIS A 205 0.85 -0.32 15.26
C HIS A 205 1.63 -1.62 15.08
N PHE A 206 2.82 -1.52 14.49
CA PHE A 206 3.71 -2.64 14.31
C PHE A 206 5.09 -2.30 14.86
N ASP A 207 5.56 -3.11 15.80
CA ASP A 207 6.89 -2.98 16.38
C ASP A 207 7.88 -3.81 15.57
N TRP A 208 8.71 -3.13 14.79
CA TRP A 208 9.72 -3.75 13.95
C TRP A 208 10.83 -4.46 14.75
N ASP A 209 10.99 -4.17 16.04
CA ASP A 209 12.02 -4.82 16.88
C ASP A 209 11.54 -6.15 17.49
N THR A 210 10.22 -6.38 17.49
CA THR A 210 9.64 -7.61 18.00
C THR A 210 9.99 -8.81 17.11
N PRO A 211 10.46 -9.94 17.68
CA PRO A 211 10.67 -11.16 16.92
C PRO A 211 9.42 -11.66 16.23
N TRP A 212 9.53 -11.83 14.91
CA TRP A 212 8.43 -12.27 14.08
C TRP A 212 8.92 -13.22 12.97
N THR A 213 8.05 -14.15 12.57
CA THR A 213 8.26 -15.01 11.41
C THR A 213 6.99 -14.95 10.55
N PRO A 214 6.97 -14.09 9.53
CA PRO A 214 5.81 -13.94 8.66
C PRO A 214 5.61 -15.17 7.77
N GLU A 215 4.37 -15.33 7.30
CA GLU A 215 3.99 -16.44 6.43
C GLU A 215 4.74 -16.40 5.10
N TRP A 216 5.02 -15.21 4.56
CA TRP A 216 5.85 -15.07 3.35
C TRP A 216 7.28 -15.61 3.52
N GLU A 217 7.85 -15.55 4.72
CA GLU A 217 9.18 -16.11 4.98
C GLU A 217 9.12 -17.63 4.99
N ARG A 218 8.10 -18.20 5.66
CA ARG A 218 7.85 -19.64 5.70
C ARG A 218 7.71 -20.22 4.28
N ILE A 219 6.86 -19.59 3.45
CA ILE A 219 6.66 -19.95 2.05
C ILE A 219 7.95 -19.75 1.24
N GLY A 220 8.70 -18.68 1.50
CA GLY A 220 10.00 -18.42 0.86
C GLY A 220 10.99 -19.57 1.09
N ARG A 221 11.08 -20.06 2.33
CA ARG A 221 11.95 -21.21 2.69
C ARG A 221 11.54 -22.48 1.95
N GLU A 222 10.23 -22.75 1.87
CA GLU A 222 9.69 -23.87 1.09
C GLU A 222 10.02 -23.75 -0.42
N ARG A 223 9.92 -22.54 -0.99
CA ARG A 223 10.27 -22.29 -2.39
C ARG A 223 11.75 -22.50 -2.67
N VAL A 224 12.63 -22.16 -1.73
CA VAL A 224 14.07 -22.49 -1.82
C VAL A 224 14.30 -24.00 -1.77
N ALA A 225 13.67 -24.70 -0.82
CA ALA A 225 13.78 -26.16 -0.72
C ALA A 225 13.32 -26.86 -2.01
N ASN A 226 12.31 -26.30 -2.68
CA ASN A 226 11.78 -26.78 -3.96
C ASN A 226 12.51 -26.22 -5.19
N LYS A 227 13.63 -25.49 -5.03
CA LYS A 227 14.43 -24.90 -6.11
C LYS A 227 13.66 -23.92 -7.02
N VAL A 228 12.59 -23.33 -6.50
CA VAL A 228 11.83 -22.27 -7.18
C VAL A 228 12.53 -20.92 -7.00
N TYR A 229 13.11 -20.69 -5.81
CA TYR A 229 13.92 -19.52 -5.50
C TYR A 229 15.35 -19.90 -5.17
N ASP A 230 16.30 -19.04 -5.53
CA ASP A 230 17.71 -19.22 -5.16
C ASP A 230 17.95 -18.94 -3.67
N ARG A 231 17.25 -17.95 -3.11
CA ARG A 231 17.41 -17.50 -1.72
C ARG A 231 16.07 -17.14 -1.10
N CYS A 232 15.97 -17.25 0.22
CA CYS A 232 14.79 -16.79 0.95
C CYS A 232 15.03 -15.35 1.39
N ILE A 233 14.04 -14.48 1.20
CA ILE A 233 13.96 -13.23 1.95
C ILE A 233 13.54 -13.60 3.37
N THR A 234 14.20 -13.06 4.38
CA THR A 234 13.82 -13.23 5.78
C THR A 234 13.49 -11.89 6.42
N TYR A 235 12.66 -11.94 7.46
CA TYR A 235 12.29 -10.77 8.24
C TYR A 235 13.53 -10.09 8.82
N TRP A 236 14.34 -10.86 9.55
CA TRP A 236 15.51 -10.37 10.25
C TRP A 236 16.63 -9.88 9.34
N GLU A 237 16.96 -10.63 8.28
CA GLU A 237 18.12 -10.29 7.47
C GLU A 237 17.80 -9.27 6.38
N ASN A 238 16.56 -9.20 5.92
CA ASN A 238 16.19 -8.40 4.74
C ASN A 238 15.20 -7.29 5.08
N VAL A 239 14.04 -7.62 5.65
CA VAL A 239 12.92 -6.67 5.76
C VAL A 239 13.08 -5.68 6.92
N GLN A 240 13.37 -6.18 8.13
CA GLN A 240 13.49 -5.34 9.32
C GLN A 240 14.55 -4.23 9.16
N PRO A 241 15.78 -4.50 8.69
CA PRO A 241 16.78 -3.44 8.51
C PRO A 241 16.32 -2.36 7.52
N LEU A 242 15.61 -2.73 6.45
CA LEU A 242 15.08 -1.79 5.47
C LEU A 242 13.96 -0.93 6.07
N ALA A 243 13.03 -1.55 6.79
CA ALA A 243 11.97 -0.82 7.48
C ALA A 243 12.55 0.17 8.51
N GLN A 244 13.49 -0.26 9.34
CA GLN A 244 14.16 0.62 10.31
C GLN A 244 14.91 1.78 9.62
N GLN A 245 15.57 1.52 8.48
CA GLN A 245 16.26 2.56 7.72
C GLN A 245 15.28 3.59 7.13
N LEU A 246 14.12 3.14 6.61
CA LEU A 246 13.06 4.04 6.14
C LEU A 246 12.53 4.92 7.27
N LEU A 247 12.33 4.34 8.47
CA LEU A 247 11.80 5.06 9.63
C LEU A 247 12.80 6.04 10.24
N SER A 248 14.08 5.66 10.31
CA SER A 248 15.17 6.47 10.89
C SER A 248 15.73 7.53 9.94
N GLY A 249 15.50 7.41 8.62
CA GLY A 249 15.84 8.45 7.65
C GLY A 249 15.21 9.80 7.96
N ASN A 250 14.13 9.80 8.74
CA ASN A 250 13.43 11.00 9.23
C ASN A 250 14.22 11.79 10.27
N ASP A 251 15.16 11.18 11.00
CA ASP A 251 15.88 11.85 12.08
C ASP A 251 17.11 12.65 11.60
N ARG A 252 17.62 12.36 10.39
CA ARG A 252 18.88 12.94 9.88
C ARG A 252 18.76 14.28 9.15
N ASN A 253 17.55 14.75 8.87
CA ASN A 253 17.31 16.05 8.22
C ASN A 253 17.08 17.20 9.22
N HIS A 254 17.38 17.00 10.51
CA HIS A 254 17.23 17.99 11.58
C HIS A 254 18.54 18.36 12.29
N THR A 255 19.70 18.12 11.67
CA THR A 255 21.01 18.64 12.15
C THR A 255 21.66 19.55 11.14
#